data_AF-A0AAD9Z3W8-F1
#
_entry.id   AF-A0AAD9Z3W8-F1
#
_cell.length_a   1.000
_cell.length_b   1.000
_cell.length_c   1.000
_cell.angle_alpha   90.00
_cell.angle_beta   90.00
_cell.angle_gamma   90.00
#
_symmetry.space_group_name_H-M   'P 1'
#
loop_
_entity.id
_entity.type
_entity.pdbx_description
1 polymer ?
#
loop_
_entity_poly.entity_id
_entity_poly.type
_entity_poly.pdbx_seq_one_letter_code
_entity_poly.pdbx_strand_id
1 'polypeptide(L)'
;MAFYNSPLGLLSFLLLLLLSATATATTSSSGGIRLGIIRKPTPYVPIFREAPAFRNGESCNDNRIHVTMTLDANYLRGTMAAVLSMLQHSMCPENVEFHFLCTRFEPDVEASIKSTFPYLKFKVYRFDSNRVRGKISKSIRQALDQPLNYARIYLADIIPADVKRVIYLDSDLVLVDDIAKLWEVDLEGKVLAAPEYCHANFTKYFTILFWSDKSLAMTFDGRKPCYFNTGVMVVDVDKWRQGRYTQRVEEWMAVQKQKRIYQLGSLPPFLLVLAGN
;
A
#
# COMPACT_ATOMS: atom_id res chain seq x y z
N MET A 1 7.45 55.88 49.08
CA MET A 1 8.40 55.46 50.13
C MET A 1 9.16 54.26 49.59
N ALA A 2 10.36 54.45 49.00
CA ALA A 2 11.66 54.53 49.70
C ALA A 2 12.18 53.11 50.04
N PHE A 3 13.35 52.58 49.68
CA PHE A 3 14.62 52.95 48.99
C PHE A 3 15.28 51.58 48.56
N TYR A 4 15.83 51.38 47.36
CA TYR A 4 17.23 51.55 46.88
C TYR A 4 18.29 50.49 47.29
N ASN A 5 18.93 49.93 46.25
CA ASN A 5 20.35 49.53 46.04
C ASN A 5 21.01 48.22 46.54
N SER A 6 21.59 47.51 45.54
CA SER A 6 22.71 46.53 45.50
C SER A 6 24.07 47.11 45.99
N PRO A 7 25.30 46.51 45.80
CA PRO A 7 25.74 45.18 45.31
C PRO A 7 26.96 44.58 46.12
N LEU A 8 27.57 43.48 45.61
CA LEU A 8 28.98 43.03 45.69
C LEU A 8 29.24 41.65 46.32
N GLY A 9 29.94 40.84 45.52
CA GLY A 9 30.50 39.54 45.89
C GLY A 9 31.10 38.81 44.69
N LEU A 10 32.01 39.46 43.95
CA LEU A 10 32.89 38.79 42.98
C LEU A 10 33.77 37.77 43.71
N LEU A 11 33.74 36.49 43.33
CA LEU A 11 34.87 35.55 43.40
C LEU A 11 34.42 34.14 42.97
N SER A 12 34.47 33.86 41.65
CA SER A 12 34.94 32.57 41.13
C SER A 12 35.01 32.63 39.60
N PHE A 13 36.10 33.21 39.12
CA PHE A 13 36.59 33.08 37.75
C PHE A 13 38.08 32.71 37.90
N LEU A 14 38.59 31.87 36.99
CA LEU A 14 39.97 31.36 36.86
C LEU A 14 40.37 30.07 37.62
N LEU A 15 40.12 28.93 36.98
CA LEU A 15 41.10 27.90 36.56
C LEU A 15 40.23 26.71 36.11
N LEU A 16 39.95 26.52 34.83
CA LEU A 16 40.74 25.64 33.98
C LEU A 16 40.41 25.97 32.51
N LEU A 17 41.17 26.90 31.94
CA LEU A 17 41.41 26.99 30.51
C LEU A 17 42.78 26.36 30.27
N LEU A 18 42.85 25.35 29.40
CA LEU A 18 43.90 25.14 28.39
C LEU A 18 43.89 23.65 27.96
N LEU A 19 43.20 23.39 26.86
CA LEU A 19 43.74 22.59 25.75
C LEU A 19 42.88 22.83 24.50
N SER A 20 43.34 23.80 23.73
CA SER A 20 43.50 23.78 22.26
C SER A 20 42.30 23.42 21.37
N ALA A 21 41.85 24.46 20.69
CA ALA A 21 41.19 24.50 19.40
C ALA A 21 41.60 23.41 18.40
N THR A 22 40.60 22.82 17.73
CA THR A 22 40.61 22.66 16.27
C THR A 22 39.20 22.93 15.75
N ALA A 23 39.09 23.84 14.78
CA ALA A 23 37.87 24.13 14.05
C ALA A 23 37.68 23.10 12.93
N THR A 24 36.47 22.55 12.78
CA THR A 24 35.98 22.04 11.49
C THR A 24 34.46 22.23 11.38
N ALA A 25 34.03 22.60 10.18
CA ALA A 25 32.74 23.18 9.87
C ALA A 25 31.55 22.25 10.14
N THR A 26 30.53 22.77 10.82
CA THR A 26 29.19 22.19 10.85
C THR A 26 28.51 22.40 9.50
N THR A 27 28.50 21.36 8.67
CA THR A 27 27.59 21.28 7.53
C THR A 27 26.21 20.89 8.05
N SER A 28 25.26 21.81 7.91
CA SER A 28 23.84 21.56 8.07
C SER A 28 23.39 20.55 7.02
N SER A 29 23.24 19.29 7.41
CA SER A 29 22.55 18.31 6.57
C SER A 29 21.06 18.65 6.56
N SER A 30 20.63 19.33 5.50
CA SER A 30 19.23 19.36 5.11
C SER A 30 18.78 17.92 4.92
N GLY A 31 17.81 17.49 5.71
CA GLY A 31 17.15 16.19 5.59
C GLY A 31 16.40 16.11 4.27
N GLY A 32 17.13 15.82 3.19
CA GLY A 32 16.57 15.46 1.91
C GLY A 32 15.83 14.14 2.07
N ILE A 33 14.50 14.18 1.88
CA ILE A 33 13.65 13.00 1.73
C ILE A 33 14.29 12.13 0.64
N ARG A 34 14.81 10.96 1.02
CA ARG A 34 15.36 9.98 0.08
C ARG A 34 14.26 9.60 -0.91
N LEU A 35 14.31 10.16 -2.12
CA LEU A 35 13.49 9.72 -3.24
C LEU A 35 13.71 8.20 -3.40
N GLY A 36 12.59 7.46 -3.43
CA GLY A 36 12.57 6.00 -3.45
C GLY A 36 13.49 5.45 -4.53
N ILE A 37 14.62 4.89 -4.09
CA ILE A 37 15.52 4.09 -4.91
C ILE A 37 14.69 2.89 -5.37
N ILE A 38 14.50 2.75 -6.68
CA ILE A 38 14.10 1.46 -7.26
C ILE A 38 15.21 0.49 -6.84
N ARG A 39 14.94 -0.37 -5.86
CA ARG A 39 15.86 -1.45 -5.53
C ARG A 39 15.98 -2.30 -6.79
N LYS A 40 17.19 -2.37 -7.35
CA LYS A 40 17.49 -3.40 -8.34
C LYS A 40 17.13 -4.76 -7.70
N PRO A 41 16.53 -5.70 -8.45
CA PRO A 41 16.24 -7.03 -7.92
C PRO A 41 17.49 -7.54 -7.21
N THR A 42 17.39 -7.78 -5.90
CA THR A 42 18.51 -8.36 -5.19
C THR A 42 18.76 -9.73 -5.81
N PRO A 43 20.00 -10.05 -6.22
CA PRO A 43 20.29 -11.36 -6.82
C PRO A 43 20.10 -12.53 -5.84
N TYR A 44 19.80 -12.22 -4.57
CA TYR A 44 19.59 -13.19 -3.51
C TYR A 44 18.19 -13.01 -2.89
N VAL A 45 17.41 -14.09 -2.87
CA VAL A 45 16.14 -14.17 -2.13
C VAL A 45 16.47 -14.33 -0.63
N PRO A 46 15.88 -13.54 0.28
CA PRO A 46 16.15 -13.70 1.71
C PRO A 46 15.80 -15.10 2.21
N ILE A 47 16.60 -15.64 3.15
CA ILE A 47 16.27 -16.88 3.85
C ILE A 47 15.32 -16.58 5.01
N PHE A 48 14.32 -17.44 5.17
CA PHE A 48 13.35 -17.41 6.26
C PHE A 48 13.40 -18.74 7.03
N ARG A 49 13.01 -18.69 8.31
CA ARG A 49 12.81 -19.90 9.11
C ARG A 49 11.38 -20.38 8.92
N GLU A 50 11.18 -21.69 8.98
CA GLU A 50 9.83 -22.28 9.02
C GLU A 50 9.02 -21.67 10.18
N ALA A 51 7.78 -21.30 9.88
CA ALA A 51 6.84 -20.76 10.86
C ALA A 51 6.17 -21.89 11.65
N PRO A 52 5.65 -21.61 12.87
CA PRO A 52 4.81 -22.56 13.59
C PRO A 52 3.61 -23.02 12.74
N ALA A 53 3.09 -24.21 13.04
CA ALA A 53 1.82 -24.65 12.47
C ALA A 53 0.67 -23.85 13.10
N PHE A 54 -0.11 -23.16 12.28
CA PHE A 54 -1.32 -22.46 12.68
C PHE A 54 -2.53 -23.32 12.32
N ARG A 55 -3.45 -23.52 13.26
CA ARG A 55 -4.63 -24.39 13.13
C ARG A 55 -5.90 -23.63 13.46
N ASN A 56 -7.00 -24.03 12.85
CA ASN A 56 -8.32 -23.53 13.19
C ASN A 56 -8.66 -23.79 14.66
N GLY A 57 -9.31 -22.81 15.29
CA GLY A 57 -10.00 -23.01 16.57
C GLY A 57 -11.26 -23.87 16.43
N GLU A 58 -11.83 -24.30 17.56
CA GLU A 58 -12.98 -25.22 17.60
C GLU A 58 -14.26 -24.66 16.96
N SER A 59 -14.43 -23.34 16.92
CA SER A 59 -15.63 -22.68 16.40
C SER A 59 -15.52 -22.25 14.94
N CYS A 60 -14.50 -22.72 14.21
CA CYS A 60 -14.31 -22.38 12.81
C CYS A 60 -15.37 -23.07 11.92
N ASN A 61 -15.95 -22.31 11.00
CA ASN A 61 -16.82 -22.84 9.95
C ASN A 61 -16.01 -23.14 8.67
N ASP A 62 -16.66 -23.59 7.61
CA ASP A 62 -16.01 -23.87 6.32
C ASP A 62 -15.93 -22.64 5.38
N ASN A 63 -16.21 -21.42 5.87
CA ASN A 63 -16.19 -20.22 5.04
C ASN A 63 -14.76 -19.83 4.69
N ARG A 64 -14.45 -19.79 3.39
CA ARG A 64 -13.14 -19.39 2.89
C ARG A 64 -13.01 -17.87 2.88
N ILE A 65 -11.85 -17.39 3.32
CA ILE A 65 -11.46 -15.97 3.23
C ILE A 65 -10.40 -15.86 2.15
N HIS A 66 -10.72 -15.14 1.08
CA HIS A 66 -9.81 -14.95 -0.05
C HIS A 66 -8.99 -13.68 0.14
N VAL A 67 -7.67 -13.81 0.24
CA VAL A 67 -6.73 -12.69 0.41
C VAL A 67 -5.89 -12.55 -0.85
N THR A 68 -5.84 -11.35 -1.43
CA THR A 68 -5.02 -11.05 -2.60
C THR A 68 -3.88 -10.11 -2.23
N MET A 69 -2.67 -10.42 -2.68
CA MET A 69 -1.48 -9.58 -2.47
C MET A 69 -0.63 -9.56 -3.74
N THR A 70 0.16 -8.51 -3.95
CA THR A 70 1.25 -8.56 -4.93
C THR A 70 2.45 -9.32 -4.36
N LEU A 71 3.24 -9.94 -5.24
CA LEU A 71 4.39 -10.75 -4.88
C LEU A 71 5.56 -10.49 -5.83
N ASP A 72 6.67 -10.02 -5.27
CA ASP A 72 7.98 -9.97 -5.93
C ASP A 72 9.13 -10.03 -4.91
N ALA A 73 10.34 -10.35 -5.38
CA ALA A 73 11.50 -10.56 -4.52
C ALA A 73 11.89 -9.33 -3.66
N ASN A 74 11.62 -8.11 -4.11
CA ASN A 74 11.99 -6.89 -3.38
C ASN A 74 11.12 -6.67 -2.14
N TYR A 75 9.86 -7.12 -2.21
CA TYR A 75 8.86 -6.94 -1.15
C TYR A 75 8.57 -8.24 -0.37
N LEU A 76 9.21 -9.35 -0.73
CA LEU A 76 9.01 -10.65 -0.10
C LEU A 76 9.10 -10.60 1.44
N ARG A 77 10.04 -9.84 2.01
CA ARG A 77 10.14 -9.69 3.48
C ARG A 77 8.86 -9.14 4.11
N GLY A 78 8.25 -8.15 3.46
CA GLY A 78 6.98 -7.58 3.88
C GLY A 78 5.85 -8.60 3.74
N THR A 79 5.77 -9.26 2.58
CA THR A 79 4.78 -10.32 2.35
C THR A 79 4.86 -11.43 3.41
N MET A 80 6.07 -11.90 3.76
CA MET A 80 6.25 -12.91 4.81
C MET A 80 5.78 -12.42 6.17
N ALA A 81 6.08 -11.16 6.54
CA ALA A 81 5.63 -10.58 7.80
C ALA A 81 4.09 -10.42 7.84
N ALA A 82 3.47 -10.00 6.74
CA ALA A 82 2.02 -9.87 6.62
C ALA A 82 1.33 -11.24 6.72
N VAL A 83 1.82 -12.25 6.01
CA VAL A 83 1.29 -13.63 6.08
C VAL A 83 1.44 -14.18 7.51
N LEU A 84 2.64 -14.10 8.10
CA LEU A 84 2.88 -14.61 9.46
C LEU A 84 1.97 -13.93 10.49
N SER A 85 1.90 -12.60 10.48
CA SER A 85 1.08 -11.85 11.42
C SER A 85 -0.41 -12.12 11.23
N MET A 86 -0.88 -12.30 10.00
CA MET A 86 -2.26 -12.73 9.73
C MET A 86 -2.55 -14.10 10.33
N LEU A 87 -1.71 -15.10 10.04
CA LEU A 87 -1.91 -16.46 10.55
C LEU A 87 -1.88 -16.50 12.10
N GLN A 88 -1.03 -15.68 12.71
CA GLN A 88 -0.90 -15.58 14.16
C GLN A 88 -2.13 -14.97 14.85
N HIS A 89 -2.83 -14.04 14.20
CA HIS A 89 -3.96 -13.32 14.80
C HIS A 89 -5.33 -13.78 14.29
N SER A 90 -5.39 -14.67 13.30
CA SER A 90 -6.65 -15.23 12.80
C SER A 90 -7.13 -16.37 13.70
N MET A 91 -8.44 -16.41 14.01
CA MET A 91 -9.05 -17.53 14.73
C MET A 91 -9.10 -18.80 13.87
N CYS A 92 -9.28 -18.63 12.56
CA CYS A 92 -9.42 -19.71 11.58
C CYS A 92 -8.38 -19.59 10.45
N PRO A 93 -7.07 -19.71 10.74
CA PRO A 93 -6.00 -19.49 9.77
C PRO A 93 -6.04 -20.48 8.59
N GLU A 94 -6.58 -21.69 8.77
CA GLU A 94 -6.68 -22.70 7.69
C GLU A 94 -7.82 -22.39 6.70
N ASN A 95 -8.69 -21.43 7.01
CA ASN A 95 -9.75 -20.96 6.11
C ASN A 95 -9.28 -19.88 5.13
N VAL A 96 -8.08 -19.34 5.34
CA VAL A 96 -7.53 -18.28 4.49
C VAL A 96 -6.87 -18.87 3.26
N GLU A 97 -7.30 -18.45 2.07
CA GLU A 97 -6.68 -18.80 0.79
C GLU A 97 -6.02 -17.55 0.18
N PHE A 98 -4.71 -17.61 -0.03
CA PHE A 98 -3.94 -16.51 -0.60
C PHE A 98 -3.87 -16.57 -2.12
N HIS A 99 -3.98 -15.41 -2.75
CA HIS A 99 -3.88 -15.18 -4.18
C HIS A 99 -2.77 -14.16 -4.44
N PHE A 100 -1.58 -14.66 -4.77
CA PHE A 100 -0.42 -13.81 -5.04
C PHE A 100 -0.40 -13.40 -6.51
N LEU A 101 -0.29 -12.09 -6.77
CA LEU A 101 -0.16 -11.53 -8.12
C LEU A 101 1.31 -11.20 -8.39
N CYS A 102 1.89 -11.74 -9.46
CA CYS A 102 3.29 -11.46 -9.84
C CYS A 102 3.39 -11.07 -11.32
N THR A 103 4.38 -10.25 -11.68
CA THR A 103 4.61 -9.91 -13.11
C THR A 103 5.35 -11.02 -13.86
N ARG A 104 6.11 -11.83 -13.13
CA ARG A 104 6.89 -12.96 -13.62
C ARG A 104 6.91 -14.02 -12.53
N PHE A 105 6.93 -15.28 -12.96
CA PHE A 105 7.07 -16.39 -12.03
C PHE A 105 8.52 -16.47 -11.56
N GLU A 106 8.72 -16.50 -10.24
CA GLU A 106 10.03 -16.56 -9.59
C GLU A 106 10.05 -17.80 -8.67
N PRO A 107 10.58 -18.94 -9.13
CA PRO A 107 10.53 -20.20 -8.39
C PRO A 107 11.10 -20.10 -6.98
N ASP A 108 12.18 -19.35 -6.81
CA ASP A 108 12.83 -19.16 -5.50
C ASP A 108 11.95 -18.40 -4.50
N VAL A 109 11.13 -17.45 -4.99
CA VAL A 109 10.18 -16.69 -4.18
C VAL A 109 9.04 -17.60 -3.73
N GLU A 110 8.50 -18.42 -4.64
CA GLU A 110 7.46 -19.39 -4.29
C GLU A 110 7.99 -20.47 -3.34
N ALA A 111 9.19 -21.00 -3.61
CA ALA A 111 9.85 -21.99 -2.76
C ALA A 111 10.08 -21.43 -1.34
N SER A 112 10.45 -20.15 -1.23
CA SER A 112 10.58 -19.48 0.07
C SER A 112 9.26 -19.45 0.84
N ILE A 113 8.15 -19.14 0.18
CA ILE A 113 6.82 -19.15 0.81
C ILE A 113 6.45 -20.57 1.26
N LYS A 114 6.65 -21.58 0.41
CA LYS A 114 6.34 -22.99 0.73
C LYS A 114 7.17 -23.52 1.89
N SER A 115 8.47 -23.22 1.93
CA SER A 115 9.34 -23.67 3.02
C SER A 115 9.08 -22.93 4.33
N THR A 116 8.64 -21.67 4.26
CA THR A 116 8.30 -20.87 5.45
C THR A 116 6.94 -21.26 6.01
N PHE A 117 5.95 -21.52 5.14
CA PHE A 117 4.58 -21.83 5.53
C PHE A 117 4.08 -23.10 4.81
N PRO A 118 4.48 -24.31 5.27
CA PRO A 118 4.19 -25.57 4.57
C PRO A 118 2.71 -25.88 4.38
N TYR A 119 1.85 -25.37 5.26
CA TYR A 119 0.40 -25.61 5.25
C TYR A 119 -0.42 -24.45 4.64
N LEU A 120 0.25 -23.43 4.11
CA LEU A 120 -0.42 -22.26 3.54
C LEU A 120 -1.17 -22.65 2.25
N LYS A 121 -2.47 -22.37 2.22
CA LYS A 121 -3.26 -22.47 0.99
C LYS A 121 -3.01 -21.22 0.15
N PHE A 122 -2.27 -21.35 -0.95
CA PHE A 122 -2.06 -20.23 -1.85
C PHE A 122 -1.97 -20.63 -3.32
N LYS A 123 -2.22 -19.65 -4.19
CA LYS A 123 -2.02 -19.73 -5.64
C LYS A 123 -1.28 -18.48 -6.11
N VAL A 124 -0.42 -18.65 -7.12
CA VAL A 124 0.31 -17.55 -7.75
C VAL A 124 -0.26 -17.32 -9.14
N TYR A 125 -0.66 -16.08 -9.43
CA TYR A 125 -1.23 -15.66 -10.69
C TYR A 125 -0.32 -14.65 -11.39
N ARG A 126 -0.14 -14.86 -12.69
CA ARG A 126 0.63 -13.95 -13.52
C ARG A 126 -0.22 -12.74 -13.92
N PHE A 127 0.21 -11.55 -13.52
CA PHE A 127 -0.25 -10.30 -14.10
C PHE A 127 0.54 -9.96 -15.37
N ASP A 128 -0.15 -9.87 -16.50
CA ASP A 128 0.46 -9.42 -17.74
C ASP A 128 0.74 -7.91 -17.71
N SER A 129 2.02 -7.55 -17.58
CA SER A 129 2.47 -6.15 -17.57
C SER A 129 2.17 -5.40 -18.87
N ASN A 130 1.88 -6.10 -19.97
CA ASN A 130 1.44 -5.46 -21.21
C ASN A 130 0.10 -4.72 -21.05
N ARG A 131 -0.77 -5.14 -20.11
CA ARG A 131 -2.08 -4.51 -19.89
C ARG A 131 -1.97 -3.03 -19.51
N VAL A 132 -0.87 -2.67 -18.84
CA VAL A 132 -0.56 -1.31 -18.38
C VAL A 132 0.56 -0.65 -19.18
N ARG A 133 1.23 -1.40 -20.07
CA ARG A 133 2.27 -0.87 -20.95
C ARG A 133 1.66 0.22 -21.83
N GLY A 134 2.31 1.36 -21.90
CA GLY A 134 1.80 2.54 -22.63
C GLY A 134 0.74 3.36 -21.89
N LYS A 135 0.06 2.79 -20.87
CA LYS A 135 -0.90 3.50 -20.01
C LYS A 135 -0.23 4.16 -18.80
N ILE A 136 0.91 3.64 -18.35
CA ILE A 136 1.68 4.26 -17.25
C ILE A 136 2.36 5.55 -17.75
N SER A 137 2.12 6.60 -16.99
CA SER A 137 2.75 7.91 -17.13
C SER A 137 3.81 8.05 -16.04
N LYS A 138 5.01 8.53 -16.39
CA LYS A 138 6.11 8.70 -15.40
C LYS A 138 5.59 9.49 -14.20
N SER A 139 5.67 8.89 -13.02
CA SER A 139 5.35 9.53 -11.74
C SER A 139 6.55 10.35 -11.23
N ILE A 140 6.28 11.29 -10.31
CA ILE A 140 7.34 11.98 -9.55
C ILE A 140 8.22 10.98 -8.78
N ARG A 141 7.66 9.84 -8.38
CA ARG A 141 8.39 8.76 -7.72
C ARG A 141 8.52 7.60 -8.70
N GLN A 142 9.71 7.37 -9.24
CA GLN A 142 9.95 6.32 -10.24
C GLN A 142 9.53 4.91 -9.76
N ALA A 143 9.62 4.63 -8.46
CA ALA A 143 9.14 3.37 -7.87
C ALA A 143 7.63 3.13 -8.09
N LEU A 144 6.84 4.17 -8.32
CA LEU A 144 5.41 4.08 -8.59
C LEU A 144 5.09 3.65 -10.03
N ASP A 145 6.07 3.67 -10.93
CA ASP A 145 5.91 3.28 -12.34
C ASP A 145 5.97 1.76 -12.55
N GLN A 146 6.25 0.99 -11.50
CA GLN A 146 6.32 -0.48 -11.59
C GLN A 146 4.95 -1.06 -11.97
N PRO A 147 4.85 -1.88 -13.04
CA PRO A 147 3.59 -2.47 -13.48
C PRO A 147 2.82 -3.18 -12.36
N LEU A 148 3.53 -3.84 -11.45
CA LEU A 148 2.92 -4.60 -10.35
C LEU A 148 2.07 -3.72 -9.42
N ASN A 149 2.37 -2.42 -9.28
CA ASN A 149 1.57 -1.48 -8.48
C ASN A 149 0.13 -1.30 -9.03
N TYR A 150 -0.07 -1.61 -10.30
CA TYR A 150 -1.35 -1.52 -11.01
C TYR A 150 -2.07 -2.87 -11.08
N ALA A 151 -1.44 -3.98 -10.68
CA ALA A 151 -2.04 -5.32 -10.76
C ALA A 151 -3.38 -5.42 -10.01
N ARG A 152 -3.51 -4.68 -8.90
CA ARG A 152 -4.75 -4.59 -8.10
C ARG A 152 -5.97 -4.11 -8.90
N ILE A 153 -5.79 -3.30 -9.95
CA ILE A 153 -6.88 -2.85 -10.84
C ILE A 153 -7.51 -4.04 -11.58
N TYR A 154 -6.71 -5.08 -11.82
CA TYR A 154 -7.06 -6.24 -12.63
C TYR A 154 -7.40 -7.46 -11.78
N LEU A 155 -7.48 -7.32 -10.45
CA LEU A 155 -7.65 -8.47 -9.55
C LEU A 155 -8.87 -9.31 -9.95
N ALA A 156 -9.97 -8.67 -10.32
CA ALA A 156 -11.22 -9.36 -10.64
C ALA A 156 -11.16 -10.16 -11.95
N ASP A 157 -10.27 -9.78 -12.85
CA ASP A 157 -10.03 -10.48 -14.12
C ASP A 157 -9.03 -11.64 -13.96
N ILE A 158 -8.19 -11.58 -12.92
CA ILE A 158 -7.10 -12.53 -12.71
C ILE A 158 -7.53 -13.69 -11.79
N ILE A 159 -8.29 -13.38 -10.74
CA ILE A 159 -8.73 -14.39 -9.77
C ILE A 159 -9.84 -15.28 -10.36
N PRO A 160 -10.02 -16.51 -9.85
CA PRO A 160 -11.04 -17.44 -10.33
C PRO A 160 -12.46 -16.86 -10.37
N ALA A 161 -13.26 -17.32 -11.33
CA ALA A 161 -14.60 -16.79 -11.58
C ALA A 161 -15.60 -17.09 -10.43
N ASP A 162 -15.37 -18.15 -9.68
CA ASP A 162 -16.15 -18.55 -8.50
C ASP A 162 -15.81 -17.73 -7.24
N VAL A 163 -14.69 -16.99 -7.25
CA VAL A 163 -14.34 -16.05 -6.17
C VAL A 163 -15.13 -14.76 -6.34
N LYS A 164 -16.03 -14.49 -5.39
CA LYS A 164 -16.98 -13.37 -5.41
C LYS A 164 -16.59 -12.19 -4.50
N ARG A 165 -15.71 -12.44 -3.53
CA ARG A 165 -15.21 -11.44 -2.59
C ARG A 165 -13.73 -11.69 -2.34
N VAL A 166 -12.95 -10.63 -2.18
CA VAL A 166 -11.55 -10.70 -1.74
C VAL A 166 -11.21 -9.58 -0.78
N ILE A 167 -10.19 -9.80 0.05
CA ILE A 167 -9.46 -8.74 0.74
C ILE A 167 -8.15 -8.51 0.00
N TYR A 168 -7.94 -7.33 -0.55
CA TYR A 168 -6.65 -6.93 -1.11
C TYR A 168 -5.78 -6.27 -0.03
N LEU A 169 -4.53 -6.72 0.10
CA LEU A 169 -3.54 -6.19 1.04
C LEU A 169 -2.22 -5.88 0.32
N ASP A 170 -1.68 -4.69 0.56
CA ASP A 170 -0.30 -4.36 0.18
C ASP A 170 0.69 -5.15 1.07
N SER A 171 1.90 -5.39 0.55
CA SER A 171 2.92 -6.24 1.20
C SER A 171 3.57 -5.61 2.44
N ASP A 172 3.33 -4.34 2.74
CA ASP A 172 3.98 -3.58 3.82
C ASP A 172 3.08 -3.38 5.04
N LEU A 173 2.35 -4.45 5.42
CA LEU A 173 1.42 -4.47 6.54
C LEU A 173 1.82 -5.49 7.62
N VAL A 174 1.38 -5.22 8.85
CA VAL A 174 1.36 -6.18 9.96
C VAL A 174 -0.07 -6.24 10.47
N LEU A 175 -0.64 -7.43 10.51
CA LEU A 175 -1.99 -7.66 11.02
C LEU A 175 -1.91 -7.93 12.52
N VAL A 176 -2.78 -7.26 13.27
CA VAL A 176 -2.80 -7.31 14.75
C VAL A 176 -4.16 -7.75 15.28
N ASP A 177 -5.06 -8.19 14.39
CA ASP A 177 -6.41 -8.64 14.71
C ASP A 177 -6.89 -9.65 13.63
N ASP A 178 -8.01 -10.30 13.90
CA ASP A 178 -8.58 -11.35 13.04
C ASP A 178 -9.02 -10.79 11.66
N ILE A 179 -8.52 -11.41 10.59
CA ILE A 179 -8.86 -11.08 9.20
C ILE A 179 -10.35 -11.27 8.89
N ALA A 180 -11.04 -12.14 9.63
CA ALA A 180 -12.49 -12.36 9.50
C ALA A 180 -13.27 -11.06 9.72
N LYS A 181 -12.81 -10.17 10.62
CA LYS A 181 -13.45 -8.87 10.85
C LYS A 181 -13.46 -7.99 9.61
N LEU A 182 -12.38 -8.01 8.82
CA LEU A 182 -12.34 -7.32 7.53
C LEU A 182 -13.22 -8.03 6.49
N TRP A 183 -13.22 -9.37 6.48
CA TRP A 183 -14.04 -10.16 5.55
C TRP A 183 -15.55 -9.90 5.71
N GLU A 184 -15.98 -9.69 6.95
CA GLU A 184 -17.38 -9.52 7.35
C GLU A 184 -17.91 -8.09 7.21
N VAL A 185 -17.05 -7.12 6.86
CA VAL A 185 -17.47 -5.73 6.61
C VAL A 185 -18.62 -5.73 5.60
N ASP A 186 -19.75 -5.13 6.00
CA ASP A 186 -20.86 -4.86 5.10
C ASP A 186 -20.41 -3.79 4.09
N LEU A 187 -20.57 -4.11 2.81
CA LEU A 187 -20.22 -3.18 1.74
C LEU A 187 -21.36 -2.22 1.41
N GLU A 188 -22.54 -2.35 2.05
CA GLU A 188 -23.68 -1.45 1.89
C GLU A 188 -24.06 -1.21 0.42
N GLY A 189 -24.04 -2.30 -0.36
CA GLY A 189 -24.32 -2.23 -1.79
C GLY A 189 -23.16 -1.71 -2.66
N LYS A 190 -22.08 -1.17 -2.09
CA LYS A 190 -20.88 -0.69 -2.81
C LYS A 190 -20.03 -1.83 -3.36
N VAL A 191 -19.11 -1.47 -4.26
CA VAL A 191 -18.18 -2.41 -4.91
C VAL A 191 -16.96 -2.73 -4.04
N LEU A 192 -16.56 -1.81 -3.15
CA LEU A 192 -15.49 -2.04 -2.20
C LEU A 192 -15.64 -1.18 -0.96
N ALA A 193 -14.97 -1.59 0.12
CA ALA A 193 -14.71 -0.80 1.31
C ALA A 193 -13.20 -0.61 1.48
N ALA A 194 -12.79 0.57 1.94
CA ALA A 194 -11.39 0.93 2.17
C ALA A 194 -11.29 1.99 3.28
N PRO A 195 -10.15 2.09 4.01
CA PRO A 195 -9.96 3.12 5.02
C PRO A 195 -9.95 4.53 4.40
N GLU A 196 -10.89 5.38 4.83
CA GLU A 196 -11.00 6.77 4.38
C GLU A 196 -10.25 7.74 5.31
N TYR A 197 -9.72 8.83 4.74
CA TYR A 197 -9.19 9.95 5.50
C TYR A 197 -9.54 11.27 4.82
N CYS A 198 -10.72 11.80 5.18
CA CYS A 198 -11.27 13.04 4.61
C CYS A 198 -10.54 14.33 5.03
N HIS A 199 -9.63 14.28 6.01
CA HIS A 199 -8.82 15.44 6.38
C HIS A 199 -7.65 15.69 5.41
N ALA A 200 -7.35 14.75 4.51
CA ALA A 200 -6.41 15.00 3.43
C ALA A 200 -6.98 16.02 2.45
N ASN A 201 -6.12 16.91 1.96
CA ASN A 201 -6.49 17.82 0.88
C ASN A 201 -6.62 17.02 -0.43
N PHE A 202 -7.86 16.61 -0.75
CA PHE A 202 -8.18 15.80 -1.92
C PHE A 202 -7.74 16.44 -3.25
N THR A 203 -7.79 17.78 -3.34
CA THR A 203 -7.36 18.52 -4.53
C THR A 203 -5.91 18.24 -4.91
N LYS A 204 -5.04 17.91 -3.94
CA LYS A 204 -3.61 17.61 -4.18
C LYS A 204 -3.34 16.30 -4.91
N TYR A 205 -4.31 15.41 -5.04
CA TYR A 205 -4.14 14.15 -5.79
C TYR A 205 -4.21 14.35 -7.31
N PHE A 206 -4.65 15.54 -7.76
CA PHE A 206 -4.78 15.90 -9.17
C PHE A 206 -4.08 17.23 -9.46
N THR A 207 -3.71 17.46 -10.72
CA THR A 207 -3.01 18.68 -11.14
C THR A 207 -3.98 19.84 -11.33
N ILE A 208 -3.45 21.06 -11.42
CA ILE A 208 -4.24 22.26 -11.76
C ILE A 208 -4.96 22.05 -13.10
N LEU A 209 -4.32 21.39 -14.08
CA LEU A 209 -4.91 21.07 -15.38
C LEU A 209 -6.20 20.25 -15.26
N PHE A 210 -6.26 19.30 -14.32
CA PHE A 210 -7.48 18.53 -14.07
C PHE A 210 -8.60 19.42 -13.55
N TRP A 211 -8.33 20.23 -12.53
CA TRP A 211 -9.34 21.07 -11.88
C TRP A 211 -9.81 22.25 -12.74
N SER A 212 -8.96 22.75 -13.66
CA SER A 212 -9.32 23.81 -14.60
C SER A 212 -10.16 23.31 -15.78
N ASP A 213 -10.13 22.01 -16.09
CA ASP A 213 -10.96 21.40 -17.14
C ASP A 213 -12.30 20.94 -16.55
N LYS A 214 -13.36 21.73 -16.79
CA LYS A 214 -14.72 21.44 -16.28
C LYS A 214 -15.22 20.05 -16.69
N SER A 215 -14.84 19.57 -17.87
CA SER A 215 -15.28 18.24 -18.36
C SER A 215 -14.65 17.09 -17.58
N LEU A 216 -13.50 17.32 -16.94
CA LEU A 216 -12.84 16.33 -16.07
C LEU A 216 -13.34 16.47 -14.63
N ALA A 217 -13.38 17.70 -14.12
CA ALA A 217 -13.77 17.97 -12.74
C ALA A 217 -15.21 17.52 -12.41
N MET A 218 -16.12 17.58 -13.40
CA MET A 218 -17.50 17.10 -13.25
C MET A 218 -17.63 15.60 -12.93
N THR A 219 -16.55 14.81 -13.03
CA THR A 219 -16.56 13.40 -12.57
C THR A 219 -16.93 13.25 -11.08
N PHE A 220 -16.78 14.32 -10.29
CA PHE A 220 -17.12 14.34 -8.87
C PHE A 220 -18.45 15.04 -8.58
N ASP A 221 -19.22 15.46 -9.59
CA ASP A 221 -20.52 16.09 -9.39
C ASP A 221 -21.47 15.14 -8.67
N GLY A 222 -22.13 15.64 -7.62
CA GLY A 222 -23.01 14.85 -6.75
C GLY A 222 -22.29 13.90 -5.78
N ARG A 223 -20.95 13.87 -5.78
CA ARG A 223 -20.14 13.06 -4.86
C ARG A 223 -19.50 13.93 -3.79
N LYS A 224 -19.15 13.31 -2.66
CA LYS A 224 -18.32 13.94 -1.61
C LYS A 224 -16.97 13.22 -1.55
N PRO A 225 -16.05 13.46 -2.51
CA PRO A 225 -14.85 12.65 -2.62
C PRO A 225 -13.89 12.91 -1.46
N CYS A 226 -13.45 11.82 -0.85
CA CYS A 226 -12.36 11.81 0.12
C CYS A 226 -11.23 10.90 -0.36
N TYR A 227 -10.04 11.10 0.20
CA TYR A 227 -8.99 10.12 0.04
C TYR A 227 -9.39 8.83 0.75
N PHE A 228 -9.10 7.70 0.10
CA PHE A 228 -9.08 6.39 0.74
C PHE A 228 -7.80 5.66 0.39
N ASN A 229 -7.33 4.81 1.32
CA ASN A 229 -6.14 4.01 1.14
C ASN A 229 -6.45 2.78 0.28
N THR A 230 -5.68 2.54 -0.78
CA THR A 230 -5.87 1.38 -1.69
C THR A 230 -5.00 0.18 -1.35
N GLY A 231 -4.25 0.23 -0.25
CA GLY A 231 -3.42 -0.86 0.27
C GLY A 231 -4.16 -1.81 1.22
N VAL A 232 -5.38 -1.47 1.64
CA VAL A 232 -6.31 -2.38 2.32
C VAL A 232 -7.69 -2.15 1.72
N MET A 233 -8.23 -3.16 1.04
CA MET A 233 -9.56 -3.07 0.42
C MET A 233 -10.32 -4.37 0.58
N VAL A 234 -11.60 -4.29 0.93
CA VAL A 234 -12.55 -5.42 0.84
C VAL A 234 -13.34 -5.22 -0.44
N VAL A 235 -13.25 -6.14 -1.39
CA VAL A 235 -13.77 -5.96 -2.76
C VAL A 235 -14.85 -6.99 -3.04
N ASP A 236 -16.01 -6.52 -3.48
CA ASP A 236 -17.03 -7.31 -4.14
C ASP A 236 -16.61 -7.52 -5.60
N VAL A 237 -16.10 -8.71 -5.88
CA VAL A 237 -15.52 -9.07 -7.17
C VAL A 237 -16.60 -9.19 -8.23
N ASP A 238 -17.78 -9.72 -7.86
CA ASP A 238 -18.90 -9.86 -8.80
C ASP A 238 -19.41 -8.49 -9.24
N LYS A 239 -19.60 -7.55 -8.31
CA LYS A 239 -19.95 -6.16 -8.67
C LYS A 239 -18.84 -5.47 -9.44
N TRP A 240 -17.57 -5.75 -9.12
CA TRP A 240 -16.44 -5.19 -9.86
C TRP A 240 -16.49 -5.61 -11.33
N ARG A 241 -16.74 -6.91 -11.60
CA ARG A 241 -16.89 -7.47 -12.94
C ARG A 241 -18.12 -6.90 -13.65
N GLN A 242 -19.29 -6.94 -13.01
CA GLN A 242 -20.56 -6.48 -13.58
C GLN A 242 -20.52 -4.99 -13.94
N GLY A 243 -19.94 -4.16 -13.06
CA GLY A 243 -19.79 -2.71 -13.26
C GLY A 243 -18.63 -2.32 -14.18
N ARG A 244 -17.86 -3.29 -14.69
CA ARG A 244 -16.68 -3.09 -15.55
C ARG A 244 -15.69 -2.09 -14.95
N TYR A 245 -15.45 -2.18 -13.64
CA TYR A 245 -14.64 -1.20 -12.92
C TYR A 245 -13.18 -1.18 -13.41
N THR A 246 -12.62 -2.33 -13.81
CA THR A 246 -11.31 -2.40 -14.48
C THR A 246 -11.26 -1.43 -15.67
N GLN A 247 -12.24 -1.49 -16.57
CA GLN A 247 -12.29 -0.66 -17.77
C GLN A 247 -12.41 0.83 -17.43
N ARG A 248 -13.27 1.19 -16.47
CA ARG A 248 -13.44 2.58 -16.01
C ARG A 248 -12.13 3.17 -15.46
N VAL A 249 -11.36 2.36 -14.73
CA VAL A 249 -10.03 2.78 -14.23
C VAL A 249 -9.05 2.95 -15.39
N GLU A 250 -9.04 2.04 -16.38
CA GLU A 250 -8.17 2.14 -17.55
C GLU A 250 -8.46 3.37 -18.41
N GLU A 251 -9.73 3.76 -18.55
CA GLU A 251 -10.14 4.97 -19.28
C GLU A 251 -9.48 6.22 -18.66
N TRP A 252 -9.46 6.33 -17.33
CA TRP A 252 -8.76 7.41 -16.64
C TRP A 252 -7.24 7.34 -16.77
N MET A 253 -6.65 6.14 -16.82
CA MET A 253 -5.22 5.98 -17.12
C MET A 253 -4.88 6.45 -18.54
N ALA A 254 -5.77 6.25 -19.51
CA ALA A 254 -5.60 6.75 -20.87
C ALA A 254 -5.68 8.29 -20.92
N VAL A 255 -6.65 8.90 -20.21
CA VAL A 255 -6.74 10.37 -20.05
C VAL A 255 -5.47 10.93 -19.43
N GLN A 256 -4.94 10.29 -18.38
CA GLN A 256 -3.67 10.66 -17.77
C GLN A 256 -2.50 10.66 -18.77
N LYS A 257 -2.47 9.70 -19.69
CA LYS A 257 -1.39 9.61 -20.68
C LYS A 257 -1.37 10.82 -21.62
N GLN A 258 -2.55 11.35 -21.93
CA GLN A 258 -2.73 12.48 -22.86
C GLN A 258 -2.60 13.83 -22.14
N LYS A 259 -3.23 14.00 -20.98
CA LYS A 259 -3.43 15.31 -20.33
C LYS A 259 -2.59 15.54 -19.07
N ARG A 260 -1.93 14.52 -18.50
CA ARG A 260 -1.15 14.61 -17.25
C ARG A 260 -1.93 15.24 -16.07
N ILE A 261 -3.10 14.66 -15.80
CA ILE A 261 -4.08 15.10 -14.78
C ILE A 261 -3.70 14.76 -13.34
N TYR A 262 -2.70 13.92 -13.10
CA TYR A 262 -2.13 13.63 -11.78
C TYR A 262 -0.64 13.29 -11.85
N GLN A 263 0.04 13.23 -10.70
CA GLN A 263 1.49 12.96 -10.62
C GLN A 263 1.84 11.70 -9.79
N LEU A 264 0.85 11.08 -9.16
CA LEU A 264 0.99 9.87 -8.34
C LEU A 264 0.82 8.61 -9.20
N GLY A 265 1.09 7.44 -8.60
CA GLY A 265 1.03 6.13 -9.26
C GLY A 265 -0.39 5.63 -9.52
N SER A 266 -0.70 4.43 -9.02
CA SER A 266 -1.99 3.76 -9.29
C SER A 266 -3.18 4.30 -8.49
N LEU A 267 -2.96 5.12 -7.46
CA LEU A 267 -4.02 5.64 -6.58
C LEU A 267 -5.03 6.58 -7.27
N PRO A 268 -4.63 7.66 -7.98
CA PRO A 268 -5.60 8.62 -8.51
C PRO A 268 -6.67 8.02 -9.44
N PRO A 269 -6.38 7.04 -10.31
CA PRO A 269 -7.40 6.32 -11.06
C PRO A 269 -8.48 5.66 -10.19
N PHE A 270 -8.13 5.10 -9.02
CA PHE A 270 -9.13 4.59 -8.08
C PHE A 270 -10.00 5.73 -7.53
N LEU A 271 -9.38 6.84 -7.13
CA LEU A 271 -10.12 8.00 -6.59
C LEU A 271 -11.12 8.55 -7.61
N LEU A 272 -10.73 8.65 -8.89
CA LEU A 272 -11.61 9.12 -9.97
C LEU A 272 -12.86 8.25 -10.15
N VAL A 273 -12.71 6.93 -10.01
CA VAL A 273 -13.81 5.99 -10.21
C VAL A 273 -14.68 5.84 -8.95
N LEU A 274 -14.09 5.91 -7.76
CA LEU A 274 -14.70 5.39 -6.53
C LEU A 274 -14.87 6.39 -5.40
N ALA A 275 -14.13 7.50 -5.37
CA ALA A 275 -14.18 8.41 -4.21
C ALA A 275 -15.54 9.10 -4.10
N GLY A 276 -16.14 9.04 -2.91
CA GLY A 276 -17.39 9.70 -2.58
C GLY A 276 -18.65 9.08 -3.20
N ASN A 277 -18.59 7.80 -3.59
CA ASN A 277 -19.72 7.06 -4.19
C ASN A 277 -20.64 6.41 -3.17
#